data_AF-A0A9X2S7C8-F1
#
_entry.id   AF-A0A9X2S7C8-F1
#
_cell.length_a   1.000
_cell.length_b   1.000
_cell.length_c   1.000
_cell.angle_alpha   90.00
_cell.angle_beta   90.00
_cell.angle_gamma   90.00
#
_symmetry.space_group_name_H-M   'P 1'
#
loop_
_entity.id
_entity.type
_entity.pdbx_description
1 polymer ?
#
loop_
_entity_poly.entity_id
_entity_poly.type
_entity_poly.pdbx_seq_one_letter_code
_entity_poly.pdbx_strand_id
1 'polypeptide(L)'
;MSTNRLVDYGIDDIDIVFYNSQDIEEKHEKKIVEYLNQELRDYFLWLDAKNEGRVHLWYKDKLGYDIEPYKSIEDAIDTWPTTAISLGVRKISEKCWEIYAPFGLRDIFKMKVVANNRQITKDIYDSKVKKWVQKWSELEVVQ
;
A
#
# COMPACT_ATOMS: atom_id res chain seq x y z
N MET A 1 1.43 9.62 -18.58
CA MET A 1 0.44 10.69 -18.85
C MET A 1 0.24 11.46 -17.55
N SER A 2 0.12 12.78 -17.60
CA SER A 2 -0.29 13.58 -16.43
C SER A 2 -1.78 13.89 -16.54
N THR A 3 -2.53 13.69 -15.47
CA THR A 3 -4.00 13.89 -15.43
C THR A 3 -4.40 15.35 -15.20
N ASN A 4 -3.43 16.26 -15.05
CA ASN A 4 -3.62 17.68 -14.68
C ASN A 4 -4.42 17.89 -13.38
N ARG A 5 -4.57 16.84 -12.56
CA ARG A 5 -5.13 16.94 -11.21
C ARG A 5 -4.04 17.37 -10.22
N LEU A 6 -4.44 17.90 -9.06
CA LEU A 6 -3.52 18.20 -7.97
C LEU A 6 -2.78 16.94 -7.54
N VAL A 7 -1.55 17.10 -7.03
CA VAL A 7 -0.68 15.98 -6.63
C VAL A 7 -1.28 15.13 -5.49
N ASP A 8 -2.15 15.74 -4.70
CA ASP A 8 -2.87 15.14 -3.56
C ASP A 8 -4.30 14.69 -3.92
N TYR A 9 -4.73 14.86 -5.18
CA TYR A 9 -6.08 14.49 -5.59
C TYR A 9 -6.33 13.00 -5.36
N GLY A 10 -7.41 12.69 -4.64
CA GLY A 10 -7.88 11.33 -4.45
C GLY A 10 -7.06 10.48 -3.49
N ILE A 11 -6.04 11.06 -2.84
CA ILE A 11 -5.29 10.44 -1.74
C ILE A 11 -6.14 10.55 -0.47
N ASP A 12 -6.46 9.41 0.14
CA ASP A 12 -7.19 9.36 1.41
C ASP A 12 -6.20 9.35 2.61
N ASP A 13 -5.06 8.67 2.43
CA ASP A 13 -4.08 8.37 3.46
C ASP A 13 -2.67 8.14 2.88
N ILE A 14 -1.66 8.12 3.75
CA ILE A 14 -0.29 7.72 3.45
C ILE A 14 0.07 6.48 4.26
N ASP A 15 0.36 5.39 3.55
CA ASP A 15 0.85 4.15 4.13
C ASP A 15 2.36 4.24 4.45
N ILE A 16 2.70 4.02 5.72
CA ILE A 16 4.07 3.90 6.23
C ILE A 16 4.27 2.46 6.70
N VAL A 17 4.85 1.65 5.84
CA VAL A 17 5.07 0.23 6.14
C VAL A 17 6.46 -0.01 6.70
N PHE A 18 6.55 -0.88 7.70
CA PHE A 18 7.79 -1.34 8.28
C PHE A 18 7.71 -2.84 8.59
N TYR A 19 8.85 -3.47 8.84
CA TYR A 19 8.89 -4.89 9.18
C TYR A 19 9.65 -5.10 10.49
N ASN A 20 8.96 -5.68 11.48
CA ASN A 20 9.55 -6.14 12.72
C ASN A 20 8.82 -7.40 13.21
N SER A 21 9.36 -8.57 12.90
CA SER A 21 8.79 -9.85 13.34
C SER A 21 9.03 -10.17 14.83
N GLN A 22 9.91 -9.43 15.50
CA GLN A 22 10.14 -9.58 16.95
C GLN A 22 9.12 -8.79 17.77
N ASP A 23 8.45 -7.81 17.16
CA ASP A 23 7.48 -6.96 17.82
C ASP A 23 6.13 -6.93 17.08
N ILE A 24 5.30 -7.92 17.39
CA ILE A 24 4.01 -8.16 16.74
C ILE A 24 2.83 -7.71 17.61
N GLU A 25 2.97 -6.74 18.51
CA GLU A 25 1.85 -6.23 19.34
C GLU A 25 1.18 -4.98 18.74
N GLU A 26 -0.15 -4.95 18.65
CA GLU A 26 -0.88 -3.91 17.88
C GLU A 26 -0.67 -2.53 18.48
N LYS A 27 -0.47 -2.47 19.79
CA LYS A 27 -0.18 -1.26 20.54
C LYS A 27 1.06 -0.51 20.02
N HIS A 28 2.02 -1.18 19.42
CA HIS A 28 3.24 -0.53 18.93
C HIS A 28 3.01 0.18 17.59
N GLU A 29 2.21 -0.39 16.69
CA GLU A 29 1.73 0.34 15.52
C GLU A 29 0.93 1.57 15.93
N LYS A 30 0.00 1.42 16.88
CA LYS A 30 -0.81 2.54 17.39
C LYS A 30 0.06 3.67 17.94
N LYS A 31 1.08 3.34 18.73
CA LYS A 31 2.04 4.34 19.24
C LYS A 31 2.78 5.07 18.12
N ILE A 32 3.17 4.36 17.06
CA ILE A 32 3.84 4.98 15.90
C ILE A 32 2.87 5.92 15.18
N VAL A 33 1.64 5.47 14.90
CA VAL A 33 0.60 6.29 14.28
C VAL A 33 0.30 7.53 15.13
N GLU A 34 0.14 7.38 16.45
CA GLU A 34 -0.09 8.48 17.38
C GLU A 34 1.06 9.49 17.37
N TYR A 35 2.31 9.00 17.41
CA TYR A 35 3.50 9.85 17.33
C TYR A 35 3.56 10.63 16.02
N LEU A 36 3.38 9.95 14.88
CA LEU A 36 3.43 10.57 13.56
C LEU A 36 2.35 11.64 13.40
N ASN A 37 1.12 11.36 13.83
CA ASN A 37 0.02 12.32 13.78
C ASN A 37 0.22 13.50 14.75
N GLN A 38 0.97 13.34 15.85
CA GLN A 38 1.30 14.45 16.76
C GLN A 38 2.39 15.35 16.19
N GLU A 39 3.47 14.77 15.68
CA GLU A 39 4.61 15.52 15.11
C GLU A 39 4.25 16.20 13.78
N LEU A 40 3.40 15.56 12.99
CA LEU A 40 2.95 16.05 11.68
C LEU A 40 1.50 16.53 11.71
N ARG A 41 1.04 17.05 12.86
CA ARG A 41 -0.35 17.49 13.06
C ARG A 41 -0.87 18.52 12.06
N ASP A 42 0.03 19.30 11.45
CA ASP A 42 -0.30 20.32 10.46
C ASP A 42 -0.35 19.73 9.03
N TYR A 43 -0.03 18.44 8.88
CA TYR A 43 -0.16 17.70 7.64
C TYR A 43 -1.59 17.20 7.48
N PHE A 44 -2.15 17.38 6.29
CA PHE A 44 -3.59 17.25 6.05
C PHE A 44 -4.05 15.82 5.70
N LEU A 45 -3.13 14.91 5.39
CA LEU A 45 -3.44 13.52 5.11
C LEU A 45 -3.25 12.67 6.36
N TRP A 46 -4.12 11.66 6.50
CA TRP A 46 -3.96 10.64 7.53
C TRP A 46 -2.69 9.82 7.29
N LEU A 47 -1.91 9.59 8.34
CA LEU A 47 -0.73 8.72 8.31
C LEU A 47 -1.10 7.39 8.97
N ASP A 48 -1.05 6.30 8.20
CA ASP A 48 -1.17 4.95 8.75
C ASP A 48 0.20 4.29 8.79
N ALA A 49 0.51 3.60 9.90
CA ALA A 49 1.75 2.87 10.06
C ALA A 49 1.45 1.40 10.32
N LYS A 50 2.01 0.52 9.49
CA LYS A 50 1.73 -0.92 9.52
C LYS A 50 3.01 -1.73 9.58
N ASN A 51 3.05 -2.66 10.54
CA ASN A 51 4.09 -3.65 10.67
C ASN A 51 3.73 -4.86 9.81
N GLU A 52 4.38 -5.01 8.67
CA GLU A 52 4.19 -6.16 7.77
C GLU A 52 4.46 -7.50 8.50
N GLY A 53 5.32 -7.50 9.53
CA GLY A 53 5.61 -8.68 10.35
C GLY A 53 4.40 -9.21 11.13
N ARG A 54 3.33 -8.43 11.30
CA ARG A 54 2.13 -8.84 12.04
C ARG A 54 0.95 -9.22 11.15
N VAL A 55 1.00 -8.94 9.85
CA VAL A 55 -0.18 -8.90 8.98
C VAL A 55 -0.97 -10.20 9.02
N HIS A 56 -0.25 -11.33 8.99
CA HIS A 56 -0.80 -12.68 9.13
C HIS A 56 -1.72 -12.89 10.34
N LEU A 57 -1.58 -12.11 11.42
CA LEU A 57 -2.41 -12.21 12.62
C LEU A 57 -3.83 -11.66 12.44
N TRP A 58 -4.02 -10.68 11.56
CA TRP A 58 -5.33 -10.03 11.35
C TRP A 58 -5.86 -10.23 9.93
N TYR A 59 -5.05 -10.75 9.01
CA TYR A 59 -5.39 -10.87 7.60
C TYR A 59 -6.67 -11.70 7.38
N LYS A 60 -6.80 -12.84 8.05
CA LYS A 60 -7.98 -13.72 7.96
C LYS A 60 -9.27 -13.00 8.38
N ASP A 61 -9.23 -12.29 9.50
CA ASP A 61 -10.40 -11.58 10.02
C ASP A 61 -10.83 -10.43 9.10
N LYS A 62 -9.89 -9.85 8.34
CA LYS A 62 -10.15 -8.75 7.41
C LYS A 62 -10.53 -9.22 6.00
N LEU A 63 -9.89 -10.28 5.50
CA LEU A 63 -9.91 -10.66 4.08
C LEU A 63 -10.37 -12.11 3.83
N GLY A 64 -10.65 -12.89 4.88
CA GLY A 64 -11.37 -14.16 4.81
C GLY A 64 -10.52 -15.41 4.59
N TYR A 65 -9.19 -15.30 4.55
CA TYR A 65 -8.27 -16.44 4.42
C TYR A 65 -6.95 -16.19 5.13
N ASP A 66 -6.24 -17.26 5.48
CA ASP A 66 -4.96 -17.18 6.18
C ASP A 66 -3.81 -16.92 5.20
N ILE A 67 -2.76 -16.26 5.69
CA ILE A 67 -1.49 -16.11 4.98
C ILE A 67 -0.34 -16.51 5.92
N GLU A 68 0.77 -16.93 5.33
CA GLU A 68 2.00 -17.14 6.10
C GLU A 68 2.60 -15.80 6.56
N PRO A 69 3.32 -15.77 7.69
CA PRO A 69 4.06 -14.58 8.09
C PRO A 69 5.04 -14.14 7.01
N TYR A 70 5.01 -12.85 6.66
CA TYR A 70 5.99 -12.27 5.74
C TYR A 70 7.39 -12.33 6.33
N LYS A 71 8.40 -12.39 5.45
CA LYS A 71 9.82 -12.44 5.82
C LYS A 71 10.53 -11.09 5.74
N SER A 72 9.96 -10.14 5.00
CA SER A 72 10.45 -8.78 4.84
C SER A 72 9.34 -7.84 4.34
N ILE A 73 9.66 -6.56 4.17
CA ILE A 73 8.75 -5.58 3.55
C ILE A 73 8.55 -5.93 2.07
N GLU A 74 9.62 -6.31 1.37
CA GLU A 74 9.57 -6.71 -0.04
C GLU A 74 8.65 -7.92 -0.25
N ASP A 75 8.70 -8.91 0.65
CA ASP A 75 7.82 -10.08 0.63
C ASP A 75 6.34 -9.71 0.78
N ALA A 76 6.03 -8.66 1.55
CA ALA A 76 4.69 -8.12 1.65
C ALA A 76 4.27 -7.30 0.40
N ILE A 77 5.13 -6.41 -0.10
CA ILE A 77 4.86 -5.61 -1.32
C ILE A 77 4.59 -6.53 -2.51
N ASP A 78 5.33 -7.62 -2.58
CA ASP A 78 5.21 -8.67 -3.58
C ASP A 78 3.81 -9.28 -3.67
N THR A 79 3.03 -9.21 -2.60
CA THR A 79 1.68 -9.80 -2.53
C THR A 79 0.55 -8.77 -2.57
N TRP A 80 0.89 -7.49 -2.56
CA TRP A 80 -0.12 -6.44 -2.56
C TRP A 80 -1.08 -6.53 -3.75
N PRO A 81 -2.35 -6.15 -3.56
CA PRO A 81 -3.47 -6.54 -4.43
C PRO A 81 -3.28 -6.30 -5.95
N THR A 82 -2.62 -5.23 -6.37
CA THR A 82 -2.43 -4.92 -7.80
C THR A 82 -0.99 -4.58 -8.11
N THR A 83 -0.54 -4.87 -9.33
CA THR A 83 0.84 -4.58 -9.78
C THR A 83 1.19 -3.10 -9.63
N ALA A 84 0.20 -2.23 -9.84
CA ALA A 84 0.36 -0.78 -9.77
C ALA A 84 0.48 -0.24 -8.33
N ILE A 85 -0.02 -0.96 -7.32
CA ILE A 85 0.17 -0.55 -5.92
C ILE A 85 1.34 -1.26 -5.27
N SER A 86 1.78 -2.42 -5.78
CA SER A 86 2.98 -3.16 -5.35
C SER A 86 4.26 -2.38 -5.62
N LEU A 87 4.49 -1.31 -4.85
CA LEU A 87 5.61 -0.38 -4.97
C LEU A 87 5.97 0.18 -3.58
N GLY A 88 7.25 0.12 -3.22
CA GLY A 88 7.81 0.81 -2.07
C GLY A 88 8.76 1.91 -2.50
N VAL A 89 8.79 3.03 -1.77
CA VAL A 89 9.73 4.13 -1.99
C VAL A 89 10.30 4.55 -0.63
N ARG A 90 11.63 4.67 -0.54
CA ARG A 90 12.28 5.22 0.66
C ARG A 90 13.44 6.14 0.30
N LYS A 91 13.67 7.15 1.13
CA LYS A 91 14.80 8.07 0.99
C LYS A 91 16.03 7.46 1.64
N ILE A 92 17.12 7.33 0.89
CA ILE A 92 18.42 6.84 1.39
C ILE A 92 19.32 8.01 1.78
N SER A 93 19.24 9.12 1.05
CA SER A 93 19.90 10.40 1.37
C SER A 93 19.19 11.57 0.69
N GLU A 94 19.65 12.81 0.89
CA GLU A 94 19.03 14.01 0.32
C GLU A 94 18.78 13.97 -1.19
N LYS A 95 19.62 13.25 -1.94
CA LYS A 95 19.51 13.14 -3.41
C LYS A 95 19.29 11.71 -3.90
N CYS A 96 19.08 10.76 -3.00
CA CYS A 96 18.99 9.34 -3.35
C CYS A 96 17.71 8.73 -2.80
N TRP A 97 16.91 8.20 -3.71
CA TRP A 97 15.71 7.43 -3.43
C TRP A 97 15.93 5.99 -3.87
N GLU A 98 15.46 5.05 -3.05
CA GLU A 98 15.34 3.66 -3.44
C GLU A 98 13.87 3.36 -3.74
N ILE A 99 13.67 2.61 -4.82
CA ILE A 99 12.35 2.21 -5.30
C ILE A 99 12.34 0.69 -5.43
N TYR A 100 11.41 0.05 -4.74
CA TYR A 100 11.13 -1.38 -4.87
C TYR A 100 9.85 -1.59 -5.68
N ALA A 101 9.98 -2.04 -6.93
CA ALA A 101 8.88 -2.19 -7.88
C ALA A 101 8.91 -3.58 -8.56
N PRO A 102 8.45 -4.66 -7.89
CA PRO A 102 8.59 -6.04 -8.37
C PRO A 102 7.92 -6.29 -9.72
N PHE A 103 6.88 -5.51 -10.06
CA PHE A 103 6.17 -5.58 -11.35
C PHE A 103 6.56 -4.45 -12.31
N GLY A 104 7.56 -3.65 -11.97
CA GLY A 104 7.95 -2.44 -12.67
C GLY A 104 6.92 -1.30 -12.55
N LEU A 105 7.20 -0.17 -13.20
CA LEU A 105 6.39 1.05 -13.09
C LEU A 105 5.42 1.24 -14.27
N ARG A 106 5.40 0.30 -15.20
CA ARG A 106 4.67 0.44 -16.47
C ARG A 106 3.17 0.59 -16.25
N ASP A 107 2.59 -0.21 -15.36
CA ASP A 107 1.14 -0.21 -15.13
C ASP A 107 0.69 1.10 -14.46
N ILE A 108 1.48 1.62 -13.51
CA ILE A 108 1.25 2.93 -12.88
C ILE A 108 1.24 4.03 -13.95
N PHE A 109 2.28 4.11 -14.80
CA PHE A 109 2.39 5.17 -15.80
C PHE A 109 1.36 5.07 -16.94
N LYS A 110 0.84 3.87 -17.19
CA LYS A 110 -0.25 3.61 -18.15
C LYS A 110 -1.63 3.72 -17.55
N MET A 111 -1.75 4.04 -16.25
CA MET A 111 -3.03 4.08 -15.54
C MET A 111 -3.79 2.75 -15.66
N LYS A 112 -3.06 1.64 -15.56
CA LYS A 112 -3.59 0.30 -15.76
C LYS A 112 -3.73 -0.42 -14.43
N VAL A 113 -4.91 -0.96 -14.18
CA VAL A 113 -5.19 -1.77 -13.00
C VAL A 113 -5.09 -3.23 -13.39
N VAL A 114 -4.06 -3.92 -12.88
CA VAL A 114 -3.81 -5.34 -13.12
C VAL A 114 -3.73 -6.05 -11.78
N ALA A 115 -4.50 -7.14 -11.63
CA ALA A 115 -4.48 -7.94 -10.42
C ALA A 115 -3.10 -8.60 -10.20
N ASN A 116 -2.64 -8.61 -8.94
CA ASN A 116 -1.53 -9.43 -8.51
C ASN A 116 -2.05 -10.76 -7.99
N ASN A 117 -1.97 -11.79 -8.84
CA ASN A 117 -2.54 -13.11 -8.58
C ASN A 117 -1.84 -13.92 -7.46
N ARG A 118 -0.86 -13.33 -6.75
CA ARG A 118 -0.19 -14.01 -5.63
C ARG A 118 -1.12 -14.24 -4.44
N GLN A 119 -1.98 -13.27 -4.13
CA GLN A 119 -2.87 -13.35 -2.98
C GLN A 119 -4.27 -12.81 -3.26
N ILE A 120 -4.45 -11.86 -4.17
CA ILE A 120 -5.73 -11.16 -4.29
C ILE A 120 -6.88 -12.08 -4.71
N THR A 121 -8.04 -11.95 -4.07
CA THR A 121 -9.29 -12.57 -4.53
C THR A 121 -10.02 -11.66 -5.52
N LYS A 122 -10.89 -12.23 -6.36
CA LYS A 122 -11.70 -11.45 -7.29
C LYS A 122 -12.54 -10.39 -6.57
N ASP A 123 -13.13 -10.71 -5.43
CA ASP A 123 -13.96 -9.77 -4.68
C ASP A 123 -13.16 -8.57 -4.14
N ILE A 124 -11.94 -8.81 -3.64
CA ILE A 124 -11.03 -7.74 -3.19
C ILE A 124 -10.62 -6.86 -4.38
N TYR A 125 -10.33 -7.48 -5.52
CA TYR A 125 -9.99 -6.77 -6.76
C TYR A 125 -11.12 -5.86 -7.22
N ASP A 126 -12.32 -6.42 -7.40
CA ASP A 126 -13.49 -5.72 -7.91
C ASP A 126 -13.90 -4.57 -6.98
N SER A 127 -13.79 -4.76 -5.66
CA SER A 127 -14.03 -3.70 -4.66
C SER A 127 -13.07 -2.52 -4.80
N LYS A 128 -11.77 -2.80 -4.95
CA LYS A 128 -10.73 -1.75 -5.17
C LYS A 128 -10.93 -1.02 -6.50
N VAL A 129 -11.16 -1.76 -7.58
CA VAL A 129 -11.46 -1.21 -8.90
C VAL A 129 -12.65 -0.26 -8.81
N LYS A 130 -13.76 -0.70 -8.20
CA LYS A 130 -14.97 0.11 -8.05
C LYS A 130 -14.72 1.43 -7.33
N LYS A 131 -13.87 1.45 -6.30
CA LYS A 131 -13.47 2.68 -5.59
C LYS A 131 -12.64 3.60 -6.49
N TRP A 132 -11.66 3.05 -7.21
CA TRP A 132 -10.72 3.86 -7.98
C TRP A 132 -11.34 4.47 -9.24
N VAL A 133 -12.15 3.72 -10.00
CA VAL A 133 -12.75 4.23 -11.25
C VAL A 133 -13.74 5.39 -11.01
N GLN A 134 -14.25 5.56 -9.79
CA GLN A 134 -15.08 6.71 -9.41
C GLN A 134 -14.28 8.02 -9.34
N LYS A 135 -12.99 7.95 -8.97
CA LYS A 135 -12.07 9.10 -8.88
C LYS A 135 -11.25 9.27 -10.17
N TRP A 136 -10.93 8.17 -10.84
CA TRP A 136 -10.00 8.11 -11.96
C TRP A 136 -10.65 7.42 -13.16
N SER A 137 -11.38 8.19 -13.96
CA SER A 137 -12.12 7.65 -15.12
C SER A 137 -11.22 7.19 -16.26
N GLU A 138 -9.92 7.54 -16.23
CA GLU A 138 -8.93 7.14 -17.24
C GLU A 138 -8.29 5.77 -16.96
N LEU A 139 -8.66 5.10 -15.86
CA LEU A 139 -8.09 3.79 -15.52
C LEU A 139 -8.48 2.71 -16.54
N GLU A 140 -7.48 2.03 -17.09
CA GLU A 140 -7.67 0.80 -17.87
C GLU A 140 -7.72 -0.39 -16.91
N VAL A 141 -8.91 -0.93 -16.67
CA VAL A 141 -9.09 -2.11 -15.82
C VAL A 141 -8.85 -3.39 -16.64
N VAL A 142 -7.91 -4.22 -16.22
CA VAL A 142 -7.74 -5.58 -16.75
C VAL A 142 -8.57 -6.54 -15.92
N GLN A 143 -9.38 -7.36 -16.58
CA GLN A 143 -10.10 -8.45 -15.94
C GLN A 143 -9.35 -9.77 -16.06
#